data_AF-A0A9P0DXI7-F1
#
_entry.id   AF-A0A9P0DXI7-F1
#
_cell.length_a   1.000
_cell.length_b   1.000
_cell.length_c   1.000
_cell.angle_alpha   90.00
_cell.angle_beta   90.00
_cell.angle_gamma   90.00
#
_symmetry.space_group_name_H-M   'P 1'
#
loop_
_entity.id
_entity.type
_entity.pdbx_description
1 polymer ?
#
loop_
_entity_poly.entity_id
_entity_poly.type
_entity_poly.pdbx_seq_one_letter_code
_entity_poly.pdbx_strand_id
1 'polypeptide(L)'
;MSLLLSKQTLKCQISRLFNSYKVNILLPLLLFLMEKVKQRGKHRNQAENEIIRRREKETRYNELWNGTVKYFDHWNKACSKFEEWTSPRYYNENNKLLSDIQSKRQKEEQLEKRREKLRKLFDEERRSFEIEMMVHKSRHLVDRPRRDNLKVTTDALKGVNENIKAHEEEKRRREAELQLYHQWRRNNPLVRQYEAKYRCKDLKLSWLDQQIEKQMQKEKEEEENKLILKQHEEKIKLEKETEELQKKQLQEKKEQLKNDLETQMSELRQKQLICEDLKYKESIEIKQQQLLAELEQKCKVEYQQRRNKECALVNIRQHKRKLLQRTQDIQENLERDRQLISRLLELDLEQAIENETKRRETQESIREFLDILKQQQKLEIVRKKRMDFLFDSEAKAMYEMQEELWKKEELNRKLLVTEVIESLKKQIATNLDKNKENQRYILQEREEMTKKIEEYNDDLKRLKEDEEKRKQQVKCVREEEIRVKRARETQLEHVKMKELDQELELIRKEEERLQKEILRIQQRQGPIRPPRSRLYL
;
A
#
# COMPACT_ATOMS: atom_id res chain seq x y z
N MET A 1 -15.87 -19.15 -74.35
CA MET A 1 -16.18 -17.95 -75.14
C MET A 1 -15.16 -16.88 -74.74
N SER A 2 -14.01 -16.86 -75.42
CA SER A 2 -13.78 -16.12 -76.67
C SER A 2 -13.30 -14.70 -76.36
N LEU A 3 -11.97 -14.61 -76.22
CA LEU A 3 -11.06 -13.50 -76.44
C LEU A 3 -9.65 -14.07 -76.12
N LEU A 4 -9.24 -15.16 -76.78
CA LEU A 4 -8.46 -15.12 -78.02
C LEU A 4 -7.32 -14.11 -77.94
N LEU A 5 -6.11 -14.63 -77.72
CA LEU A 5 -5.06 -14.55 -78.73
C LEU A 5 -4.86 -13.15 -79.34
N SER A 6 -4.12 -12.27 -78.65
CA SER A 6 -3.50 -11.10 -79.32
C SER A 6 -2.20 -10.58 -78.68
N LYS A 7 -1.49 -11.37 -77.85
CA LYS A 7 -0.16 -10.99 -77.33
C LYS A 7 0.96 -11.99 -77.64
N GLN A 8 0.79 -12.78 -78.70
CA GLN A 8 1.90 -13.49 -79.37
C GLN A 8 2.35 -12.82 -80.69
N THR A 9 1.76 -11.68 -81.05
CA THR A 9 2.03 -10.98 -82.33
C THR A 9 2.47 -9.51 -82.17
N LEU A 10 3.09 -9.15 -81.04
CA LEU A 10 3.74 -7.85 -80.83
C LEU A 10 5.16 -7.95 -80.24
N LYS A 11 5.80 -9.13 -80.35
CA LYS A 11 7.22 -9.33 -80.02
C LYS A 11 8.13 -9.47 -81.25
N CYS A 12 7.58 -9.36 -82.47
CA CYS A 12 8.32 -9.51 -83.73
C CYS A 12 8.60 -8.22 -84.52
N GLN A 13 8.42 -7.01 -83.95
CA GLN A 13 8.66 -5.77 -84.69
C GLN A 13 9.45 -4.68 -83.95
N ILE A 14 10.10 -4.98 -82.82
CA ILE A 14 11.06 -4.05 -82.20
C ILE A 14 12.40 -4.78 -82.00
N SER A 15 12.91 -5.29 -83.13
CA SER A 15 14.25 -5.85 -83.26
C SER A 15 14.89 -5.39 -84.56
N ARG A 16 14.69 -4.11 -84.92
CA ARG A 16 15.51 -3.38 -85.89
C ARG A 16 15.50 -1.89 -85.51
N LEU A 17 16.70 -1.34 -85.38
CA LEU A 17 17.06 0.05 -85.08
C LEU A 17 17.25 0.37 -83.59
N PHE A 18 18.54 0.43 -83.23
CA PHE A 18 19.23 1.18 -82.17
C PHE A 18 20.30 0.26 -81.52
N ASN A 19 21.40 0.07 -82.24
CA ASN A 19 22.67 0.80 -82.02
C ASN A 19 23.25 0.62 -80.61
N SER A 20 24.23 -0.27 -80.59
CA SER A 20 25.56 -0.20 -79.97
C SER A 20 25.78 0.72 -78.74
N TYR A 21 26.45 0.13 -77.76
CA TYR A 21 27.15 0.77 -76.63
C TYR A 21 26.28 1.52 -75.62
N LYS A 22 25.44 0.79 -74.86
CA LYS A 22 25.03 1.17 -73.48
C LYS A 22 24.28 0.09 -72.68
N VAL A 23 24.04 -1.09 -73.26
CA VAL A 23 23.20 -2.13 -72.64
C VAL A 23 23.96 -3.03 -71.64
N ASN A 24 25.30 -3.05 -71.67
CA ASN A 24 26.11 -3.91 -70.78
C ASN A 24 26.36 -3.35 -69.36
N ILE A 25 25.91 -2.13 -69.04
CA ILE A 25 26.00 -1.58 -67.67
C ILE A 25 24.59 -1.44 -67.04
N LEU A 26 23.55 -1.26 -67.87
CA LEU A 26 22.19 -1.04 -67.38
C LEU A 26 21.46 -2.33 -66.97
N LEU A 27 21.72 -3.47 -67.61
CA LEU A 27 21.08 -4.75 -67.26
C LEU A 27 21.44 -5.26 -65.85
N PRO A 28 22.71 -5.26 -65.41
CA PRO A 28 23.08 -5.63 -64.04
C PRO A 28 22.52 -4.65 -63.00
N LEU A 29 22.45 -3.35 -63.32
CA LEU A 29 21.94 -2.31 -62.43
C LEU A 29 20.41 -2.39 -62.27
N LEU A 30 19.68 -2.72 -63.33
CA LEU A 30 18.24 -2.97 -63.28
C LEU A 30 17.91 -4.27 -62.52
N LEU A 31 18.68 -5.34 -62.71
CA LEU A 31 18.55 -6.57 -61.93
C LEU A 31 18.83 -6.33 -60.44
N PHE A 32 19.90 -5.59 -60.10
CA PHE A 32 20.23 -5.21 -58.73
C PHE A 32 19.18 -4.30 -58.08
N LEU A 33 18.61 -3.35 -58.83
CA LEU A 33 17.51 -2.50 -58.37
C LEU A 33 16.22 -3.30 -58.18
N MET A 34 15.86 -4.21 -59.09
CA MET A 34 14.69 -5.07 -58.94
C MET A 34 14.84 -6.06 -57.78
N GLU A 35 16.06 -6.53 -57.51
CA GLU A 35 16.36 -7.39 -56.35
C GLU A 35 16.30 -6.61 -55.04
N LYS A 36 16.81 -5.36 -55.00
CA LYS A 36 16.59 -4.45 -53.86
C LYS A 36 15.11 -4.10 -53.64
N VAL A 37 14.32 -3.92 -54.70
CA VAL A 37 12.87 -3.67 -54.58
C VAL A 37 12.14 -4.93 -54.07
N LYS A 38 12.52 -6.13 -54.52
CA LYS A 38 11.99 -7.39 -53.97
C LYS A 38 12.37 -7.61 -52.51
N GLN A 39 13.61 -7.30 -52.12
CA GLN A 39 14.08 -7.39 -50.73
C GLN A 39 13.38 -6.37 -49.83
N ARG A 40 13.18 -5.12 -50.30
CA ARG A 40 12.38 -4.10 -49.60
C ARG A 40 10.92 -4.51 -49.44
N GLY A 41 10.32 -5.12 -50.47
CA GLY A 41 8.96 -5.69 -50.40
C GLY A 41 8.85 -6.84 -49.39
N LYS A 42 9.86 -7.72 -49.31
CA LYS A 42 9.91 -8.79 -48.29
C LYS A 42 10.02 -8.23 -46.87
N HIS A 43 10.89 -7.25 -46.63
CA HIS A 43 11.03 -6.63 -45.31
C HIS A 43 9.77 -5.87 -44.89
N ARG A 44 9.11 -5.18 -45.83
CA ARG A 44 7.82 -4.53 -45.57
C ARG A 44 6.74 -5.56 -45.22
N ASN A 45 6.64 -6.65 -45.97
CA ASN A 45 5.67 -7.72 -45.69
C ASN A 45 5.99 -8.43 -44.37
N GLN A 46 7.27 -8.59 -44.01
CA GLN A 46 7.67 -9.13 -42.70
C GLN A 46 7.30 -8.18 -41.56
N ALA A 47 7.55 -6.88 -41.70
CA ALA A 47 7.16 -5.89 -40.71
C ALA A 47 5.63 -5.80 -40.58
N GLU A 48 4.89 -5.81 -41.69
CA GLU A 48 3.42 -5.86 -41.69
C GLU A 48 2.91 -7.15 -41.02
N ASN A 49 3.51 -8.31 -41.31
CA ASN A 49 3.16 -9.58 -40.68
C ASN A 49 3.48 -9.61 -39.17
N GLU A 50 4.57 -8.99 -38.74
CA GLU A 50 4.90 -8.87 -37.31
C GLU A 50 3.92 -7.95 -36.57
N ILE A 51 3.50 -6.85 -37.19
CA ILE A 51 2.47 -5.97 -36.65
C ILE A 51 1.14 -6.71 -36.56
N ILE A 52 0.75 -7.48 -37.58
CA ILE A 52 -0.47 -8.30 -37.56
C ILE A 52 -0.39 -9.34 -36.44
N ARG A 53 0.73 -10.06 -36.29
CA ARG A 53 0.92 -11.03 -35.20
C ARG A 53 0.88 -10.40 -33.81
N ARG A 54 1.42 -9.19 -33.64
CA ARG A 54 1.31 -8.45 -32.37
C ARG A 54 -0.13 -8.08 -32.07
N ARG A 55 -0.85 -7.53 -33.05
CA ARG A 55 -2.28 -7.22 -32.90
C ARG A 55 -3.08 -8.48 -32.57
N GLU A 56 -2.88 -9.59 -33.28
CA GLU A 56 -3.58 -10.85 -33.00
C GLU A 56 -3.29 -11.39 -31.59
N LYS A 57 -2.04 -11.27 -31.11
CA LYS A 57 -1.68 -11.64 -29.73
C LYS A 57 -2.37 -10.72 -28.71
N GLU A 58 -2.37 -9.41 -28.94
CA GLU A 58 -3.04 -8.44 -28.09
C GLU A 58 -4.56 -8.64 -28.09
N THR A 59 -5.18 -8.90 -29.24
CA THR A 59 -6.61 -9.21 -29.34
C THR A 59 -6.96 -10.48 -28.59
N ARG A 60 -6.19 -11.57 -28.77
CA ARG A 60 -6.40 -12.83 -28.03
C ARG A 60 -6.21 -12.64 -26.52
N TYR A 61 -5.19 -11.89 -26.13
CA TYR A 61 -4.93 -11.57 -24.72
C TYR A 61 -6.10 -10.77 -24.13
N ASN A 62 -6.58 -9.75 -24.85
CA ASN A 62 -7.72 -8.94 -24.44
C ASN A 62 -9.02 -9.75 -24.39
N GLU A 63 -9.26 -10.66 -25.34
CA GLU A 63 -10.44 -11.54 -25.33
C GLU A 63 -10.43 -12.50 -24.14
N LEU A 64 -9.28 -13.12 -23.85
CA LEU A 64 -9.10 -13.98 -22.68
C LEU A 64 -9.29 -13.18 -21.39
N TRP A 65 -8.62 -12.03 -21.27
CA TRP A 65 -8.69 -11.19 -20.09
C TRP A 65 -10.10 -10.64 -19.86
N ASN A 66 -10.77 -10.15 -20.90
CA ASN A 66 -12.15 -9.69 -20.82
C ASN A 66 -13.12 -10.82 -20.47
N GLY A 67 -12.87 -12.05 -20.96
CA GLY A 67 -13.62 -13.24 -20.57
C GLY A 67 -13.46 -13.55 -19.08
N THR A 68 -12.22 -13.54 -18.59
CA THR A 68 -11.88 -13.77 -17.19
C THR A 68 -12.47 -12.69 -16.27
N VAL A 69 -12.34 -11.42 -16.62
CA VAL A 69 -12.93 -10.30 -15.86
C VAL A 69 -14.45 -10.41 -15.81
N LYS A 70 -15.12 -10.68 -16.94
CA LYS A 70 -16.58 -10.87 -16.96
C LYS A 70 -17.03 -12.05 -16.12
N TYR A 71 -16.26 -13.14 -16.11
CA TYR A 71 -16.53 -14.30 -15.27
C TYR A 71 -16.46 -13.93 -13.79
N PHE A 72 -15.36 -13.31 -13.35
CA PHE A 72 -15.20 -12.91 -11.95
C PHE A 72 -16.21 -11.82 -11.54
N ASP A 73 -16.53 -10.86 -12.40
CA ASP A 73 -17.56 -9.85 -12.13
C ASP A 73 -18.95 -10.47 -11.96
N HIS A 74 -19.30 -11.45 -12.80
CA HIS A 74 -20.56 -12.17 -12.68
C HIS A 74 -20.63 -12.92 -11.34
N TRP A 75 -19.57 -13.65 -11.00
CA TRP A 75 -19.49 -14.38 -9.74
C TRP A 75 -19.46 -13.44 -8.53
N ASN A 76 -18.78 -12.31 -8.62
CA ASN A 76 -18.75 -11.33 -7.53
C ASN A 76 -20.14 -10.73 -7.29
N LYS A 77 -20.91 -10.45 -8.35
CA LYS A 77 -22.32 -10.03 -8.22
C LYS A 77 -23.20 -11.13 -7.63
N ALA A 78 -23.00 -12.39 -8.05
CA ALA A 78 -23.75 -13.53 -7.52
C ALA A 78 -23.43 -13.78 -6.03
N CYS A 79 -22.14 -13.74 -5.66
CA CYS A 79 -21.67 -13.87 -4.28
C CYS A 79 -22.14 -12.70 -3.42
N SER A 80 -22.06 -11.47 -3.90
CA SER A 80 -22.56 -10.29 -3.18
C SER A 80 -24.07 -10.38 -2.95
N LYS A 81 -24.85 -10.83 -3.94
CA LYS A 81 -26.30 -11.07 -3.76
C LYS A 81 -26.59 -12.23 -2.81
N PHE A 82 -25.77 -13.28 -2.86
CA PHE A 82 -25.87 -14.39 -1.93
C PHE A 82 -25.53 -13.96 -0.50
N GLU A 83 -24.48 -13.18 -0.28
CA GLU A 83 -24.12 -12.56 1.00
C GLU A 83 -25.22 -11.63 1.49
N GLU A 84 -25.82 -10.82 0.62
CA GLU A 84 -26.99 -10.01 0.97
C GLU A 84 -28.15 -10.88 1.44
N TRP A 85 -28.52 -11.93 0.70
CA TRP A 85 -29.63 -12.83 1.06
C TRP A 85 -29.37 -13.66 2.32
N THR A 86 -28.11 -14.05 2.55
CA THR A 86 -27.70 -14.82 3.73
C THR A 86 -27.34 -13.93 4.91
N SER A 87 -27.22 -12.62 4.69
CA SER A 87 -26.95 -11.67 5.76
C SER A 87 -28.12 -11.63 6.75
N PRO A 88 -27.85 -11.69 8.07
CA PRO A 88 -28.86 -11.44 9.09
C PRO A 88 -29.62 -10.13 8.90
N ARG A 89 -28.99 -9.14 8.25
CA ARG A 89 -29.60 -7.85 7.93
C ARG A 89 -30.79 -7.98 6.98
N TYR A 90 -30.69 -8.81 5.94
CA TYR A 90 -31.77 -9.01 4.97
C TYR A 90 -32.99 -9.65 5.62
N TYR A 91 -32.80 -10.68 6.44
CA TYR A 91 -33.90 -11.30 7.19
C TYR A 91 -34.55 -10.31 8.16
N ASN A 92 -33.76 -9.47 8.84
CA ASN A 92 -34.27 -8.44 9.74
C ASN A 92 -35.06 -7.35 8.98
N GLU A 93 -34.58 -6.89 7.83
CA GLU A 93 -35.28 -5.92 6.99
C GLU A 93 -36.58 -6.50 6.40
N ASN A 94 -36.53 -7.75 5.92
CA ASN A 94 -37.72 -8.44 5.40
C ASN A 94 -38.77 -8.69 6.49
N ASN A 95 -38.34 -9.11 7.70
CA ASN A 95 -39.25 -9.29 8.84
C ASN A 95 -39.88 -7.96 9.29
N LYS A 96 -39.12 -6.85 9.25
CA LYS A 96 -39.68 -5.51 9.51
C LYS A 96 -40.72 -5.13 8.47
N LEU A 97 -40.45 -5.31 7.18
CA LEU A 97 -41.41 -5.05 6.11
C LEU A 97 -42.68 -5.89 6.27
N LEU A 98 -42.55 -7.16 6.64
CA LEU A 98 -43.69 -8.04 6.90
C LEU A 98 -44.52 -7.54 8.10
N SER A 99 -43.86 -7.15 9.19
CA SER A 99 -44.51 -6.56 10.37
C SER A 99 -45.22 -5.25 10.04
N ASP A 100 -44.61 -4.39 9.22
CA ASP A 100 -45.22 -3.14 8.76
C ASP A 100 -46.47 -3.40 7.92
N ILE A 101 -46.42 -4.36 6.99
CA ILE A 101 -47.58 -4.77 6.19
C ILE A 101 -48.71 -5.30 7.08
N GLN A 102 -48.39 -6.13 8.09
CA GLN A 102 -49.37 -6.61 9.05
C GLN A 102 -50.00 -5.46 9.86
N SER A 103 -49.19 -4.50 10.33
CA SER A 103 -49.68 -3.34 11.07
C SER A 103 -50.61 -2.45 10.22
N LYS A 104 -50.30 -2.30 8.92
CA LYS A 104 -51.15 -1.55 7.97
C LYS A 104 -52.49 -2.25 7.77
N ARG A 105 -52.49 -3.57 7.55
CA ARG A 105 -53.72 -4.35 7.43
C ARG A 105 -54.60 -4.26 8.68
N GLN A 106 -53.98 -4.33 9.87
CA GLN A 106 -54.72 -4.17 11.13
C GLN A 106 -55.34 -2.77 11.27
N LYS A 107 -54.62 -1.71 10.88
CA LYS A 107 -55.16 -0.34 10.86
C LYS A 107 -56.31 -0.20 9.87
N GLU A 108 -56.20 -0.78 8.69
CA GLU A 108 -57.27 -0.80 7.68
C GLU A 108 -58.52 -1.51 8.22
N GLU A 109 -58.36 -2.68 8.83
CA GLU A 109 -59.46 -3.41 9.44
C GLU A 109 -60.13 -2.62 10.60
N GLN A 110 -59.34 -1.91 11.41
CA GLN A 110 -59.86 -1.02 12.44
C GLN A 110 -60.63 0.18 11.86
N LEU A 111 -60.13 0.74 10.75
CA LEU A 111 -60.83 1.81 10.02
C LEU A 111 -62.14 1.31 9.41
N GLU A 112 -62.16 0.11 8.84
CA GLU A 112 -63.36 -0.54 8.32
C GLU A 112 -64.42 -0.71 9.42
N LYS A 113 -64.04 -1.28 10.56
CA LYS A 113 -64.90 -1.43 11.75
C LYS A 113 -65.44 -0.08 12.24
N ARG A 114 -64.61 0.98 12.20
CA ARG A 114 -65.04 2.33 12.56
C ARG A 114 -66.03 2.89 11.55
N ARG A 115 -65.79 2.70 10.25
CA ARG A 115 -66.71 3.12 9.16
C ARG A 115 -68.05 2.40 9.27
N GLU A 116 -68.06 1.12 9.63
CA GLU A 116 -69.29 0.36 9.88
C GLU A 116 -70.06 0.89 11.10
N LYS A 117 -69.37 1.18 12.21
CA LYS A 117 -70.00 1.81 13.39
C LYS A 117 -70.60 3.18 13.05
N LEU A 118 -69.88 3.99 12.29
CA LEU A 118 -70.37 5.30 11.84
C LEU A 118 -71.57 5.14 10.90
N ARG A 119 -71.55 4.17 9.98
CA ARG A 119 -72.71 3.87 9.12
C ARG A 119 -73.94 3.51 9.96
N LYS A 120 -73.79 2.67 10.99
CA LYS A 120 -74.89 2.33 11.91
C LYS A 120 -75.45 3.56 12.64
N LEU A 121 -74.58 4.44 13.15
CA LEU A 121 -75.00 5.69 13.78
C LEU A 121 -75.76 6.61 12.81
N PHE A 122 -75.26 6.76 11.57
CA PHE A 122 -75.96 7.54 10.56
C PHE A 122 -77.31 6.93 10.17
N ASP A 123 -77.42 5.60 10.09
CA ASP A 123 -78.70 4.93 9.85
C ASP A 123 -79.68 5.14 11.01
N GLU A 124 -79.20 5.14 12.26
CA GLU A 124 -79.99 5.43 13.45
C GLU A 124 -80.48 6.89 13.47
N GLU A 125 -79.58 7.84 13.21
CA GLU A 125 -79.94 9.26 13.06
C GLU A 125 -80.98 9.45 11.96
N ARG A 126 -80.81 8.80 10.81
CA ARG A 126 -81.76 8.86 9.69
C ARG A 126 -83.14 8.32 10.08
N ARG A 127 -83.19 7.17 10.77
CA ARG A 127 -84.46 6.62 11.29
C ARG A 127 -85.11 7.56 12.31
N SER A 128 -84.33 8.15 13.21
CA SER A 128 -84.85 9.10 14.20
C SER A 128 -85.44 10.34 13.52
N PHE A 129 -84.75 10.86 12.50
CA PHE A 129 -85.23 11.99 11.70
C PHE A 129 -86.47 11.64 10.87
N GLU A 130 -86.55 10.43 10.30
CA GLU A 130 -87.75 9.95 9.62
C GLU A 130 -88.93 9.82 10.57
N ILE A 131 -88.71 9.36 11.81
CA ILE A 131 -89.72 9.34 12.87
C ILE A 131 -90.15 10.76 13.24
N GLU A 132 -89.22 11.69 13.44
CA GLU A 132 -89.53 13.10 13.71
C GLU A 132 -90.33 13.73 12.57
N MET A 133 -89.96 13.48 11.31
CA MET A 133 -90.68 13.91 10.12
C MET A 133 -92.07 13.29 10.03
N MET A 134 -92.24 12.02 10.40
CA MET A 134 -93.54 11.34 10.46
C MET A 134 -94.41 11.90 11.58
N VAL A 135 -93.82 12.25 12.74
CA VAL A 135 -94.49 12.95 13.84
C VAL A 135 -94.87 14.35 13.41
N HIS A 136 -93.98 15.12 12.76
CA HIS A 136 -94.27 16.45 12.23
C HIS A 136 -95.35 16.41 11.15
N LYS A 137 -95.32 15.42 10.24
CA LYS A 137 -96.38 15.21 9.24
C LYS A 137 -97.70 14.81 9.90
N SER A 138 -97.69 13.92 10.89
CA SER A 138 -98.89 13.54 11.65
C SER A 138 -99.46 14.71 12.46
N ARG A 139 -98.60 15.58 13.02
CA ARG A 139 -98.99 16.82 13.71
C ARG A 139 -99.51 17.88 12.73
N HIS A 140 -98.96 17.94 11.51
CA HIS A 140 -99.44 18.79 10.41
C HIS A 140 -100.65 18.23 9.64
N LEU A 141 -101.10 17.00 9.93
CA LEU A 141 -102.35 16.44 9.42
C LEU A 141 -103.55 16.71 10.35
N VAL A 142 -103.29 17.08 11.61
CA VAL A 142 -104.35 17.40 12.60
C VAL A 142 -104.49 18.90 12.86
N ASP A 143 -103.42 19.70 12.74
CA ASP A 143 -103.50 21.16 12.89
C ASP A 143 -102.84 21.90 11.72
N ARG A 144 -103.52 21.90 10.57
CA ARG A 144 -103.22 22.81 9.46
C ARG A 144 -104.29 23.90 9.43
N PRO A 145 -104.12 25.03 10.14
CA PRO A 145 -104.97 26.19 9.89
C PRO A 145 -104.71 26.64 8.45
N ARG A 146 -105.74 26.52 7.64
CA ARG A 146 -105.84 26.91 6.24
C ARG A 146 -105.28 28.34 6.11
N ARG A 147 -104.18 28.52 5.37
CA ARG A 147 -103.54 29.82 5.09
C ARG A 147 -104.33 30.66 4.08
N ASP A 148 -105.64 30.69 4.22
CA ASP A 148 -106.52 31.57 3.46
C ASP A 148 -107.48 32.17 4.48
N ASN A 149 -107.36 33.48 4.71
CA ASN A 149 -108.13 34.33 5.65
C ASN A 149 -107.51 34.61 7.02
N LEU A 150 -106.22 34.95 7.09
CA LEU A 150 -105.74 35.87 8.12
C LEU A 150 -105.52 37.24 7.48
N LYS A 151 -106.62 37.96 7.22
CA LYS A 151 -106.54 39.43 7.22
C LYS A 151 -106.12 39.80 8.63
N VAL A 152 -104.81 39.93 8.85
CA VAL A 152 -104.29 40.46 10.11
C VAL A 152 -104.93 41.83 10.25
N THR A 153 -105.89 41.94 11.15
CA THR A 153 -106.57 43.20 11.43
C THR A 153 -105.50 44.20 11.87
N THR A 154 -105.65 45.46 11.47
CA THR A 154 -104.71 46.52 11.83
C THR A 154 -104.44 46.58 13.33
N ASP A 155 -105.40 46.15 14.16
CA ASP A 155 -105.25 46.09 15.62
C ASP A 155 -104.36 44.93 16.12
N ALA A 156 -104.30 43.78 15.42
CA ALA A 156 -103.34 42.72 15.74
C ALA A 156 -101.90 43.10 15.35
N LEU A 157 -101.71 43.83 14.24
CA LEU A 157 -100.40 44.42 13.89
C LEU A 157 -99.99 45.54 14.86
N LYS A 158 -100.94 46.34 15.37
CA LYS A 158 -100.67 47.31 16.45
C LYS A 158 -100.21 46.63 17.72
N GLY A 159 -100.87 45.55 18.17
CA GLY A 159 -100.44 44.80 19.35
C GLY A 159 -99.05 44.15 19.22
N VAL A 160 -98.70 43.61 18.04
CA VAL A 160 -97.34 43.11 17.77
C VAL A 160 -96.31 44.26 17.75
N ASN A 161 -96.66 45.42 17.19
CA ASN A 161 -95.79 46.59 17.17
C ASN A 161 -95.62 47.19 18.58
N GLU A 162 -96.66 47.22 19.40
CA GLU A 162 -96.60 47.60 20.82
C GLU A 162 -95.70 46.64 21.62
N ASN A 163 -95.77 45.33 21.37
CA ASN A 163 -94.88 44.35 21.99
C ASN A 163 -93.42 44.48 21.54
N ILE A 164 -93.17 44.77 20.26
CA ILE A 164 -91.81 45.05 19.74
C ILE A 164 -91.27 46.33 20.39
N LYS A 165 -92.07 47.40 20.45
CA LYS A 165 -91.71 48.64 21.12
C LYS A 165 -91.42 48.42 22.60
N ALA A 166 -92.25 47.65 23.30
CA ALA A 166 -92.02 47.30 24.70
C ALA A 166 -90.72 46.50 24.89
N HIS A 167 -90.41 45.57 23.99
CA HIS A 167 -89.14 44.83 24.03
C HIS A 167 -87.91 45.71 23.72
N GLU A 168 -88.04 46.62 22.77
CA GLU A 168 -86.99 47.59 22.43
C GLU A 168 -86.77 48.61 23.55
N GLU A 169 -87.85 49.04 24.23
CA GLU A 169 -87.78 49.88 25.43
C GLU A 169 -87.14 49.14 26.60
N GLU A 170 -87.50 47.88 26.82
CA GLU A 170 -86.90 47.04 27.85
C GLU A 170 -85.42 46.76 27.57
N LYS A 171 -85.05 46.56 26.30
CA LYS A 171 -83.66 46.43 25.87
C LYS A 171 -82.88 47.73 26.10
N ARG A 172 -83.46 48.88 25.70
CA ARG A 172 -82.88 50.21 25.98
C ARG A 172 -82.72 50.46 27.47
N ARG A 173 -83.70 50.04 28.29
CA ARG A 173 -83.63 50.14 29.75
C ARG A 173 -82.48 49.30 30.31
N ARG A 174 -82.35 48.03 29.93
CA ARG A 174 -81.24 47.16 30.38
C ARG A 174 -79.87 47.65 29.92
N GLU A 175 -79.78 48.16 28.69
CA GLU A 175 -78.55 48.78 28.18
C GLU A 175 -78.20 50.03 28.98
N ALA A 176 -79.17 50.88 29.29
CA ALA A 176 -78.96 52.05 30.15
C ALA A 176 -78.54 51.63 31.57
N GLU A 177 -79.14 50.60 32.15
CA GLU A 177 -78.78 50.05 33.46
C GLU A 177 -77.36 49.45 33.47
N LEU A 178 -76.96 48.71 32.43
CA LEU A 178 -75.60 48.21 32.28
C LEU A 178 -74.58 49.34 32.11
N GLN A 179 -74.90 50.35 31.30
CA GLN A 179 -74.05 51.52 31.13
C GLN A 179 -73.90 52.29 32.45
N LEU A 180 -74.99 52.49 33.18
CA LEU A 180 -74.97 53.07 34.52
C LEU A 180 -74.12 52.23 35.49
N TYR A 181 -74.25 50.90 35.45
CA TYR A 181 -73.43 50.00 36.27
C TYR A 181 -71.95 50.07 35.92
N HIS A 182 -71.59 50.07 34.63
CA HIS A 182 -70.20 50.19 34.19
C HIS A 182 -69.61 51.57 34.51
N GLN A 183 -70.40 52.65 34.36
CA GLN A 183 -70.01 53.99 34.77
C GLN A 183 -69.81 54.07 36.29
N TRP A 184 -70.73 53.52 37.08
CA TRP A 184 -70.60 53.42 38.53
C TRP A 184 -69.35 52.62 38.92
N ARG A 185 -69.13 51.44 38.33
CA ARG A 185 -67.96 50.60 38.59
C ARG A 185 -66.65 51.32 38.26
N ARG A 186 -66.60 52.05 37.14
CA ARG A 186 -65.44 52.82 36.69
C ARG A 186 -65.18 54.06 37.54
N ASN A 187 -66.24 54.72 38.02
CA ASN A 187 -66.15 55.96 38.78
C ASN A 187 -66.00 55.72 40.30
N ASN A 188 -66.42 54.55 40.80
CA ASN A 188 -66.33 54.20 42.21
C ASN A 188 -64.86 54.09 42.66
N PRO A 189 -64.42 54.94 43.62
CA PRO A 189 -63.03 54.96 44.06
C PRO A 189 -62.59 53.65 44.74
N LEU A 190 -63.49 52.96 45.46
CA LEU A 190 -63.16 51.72 46.16
C LEU A 190 -62.87 50.58 45.17
N VAL A 191 -63.70 50.43 44.14
CA VAL A 191 -63.50 49.40 43.10
C VAL A 191 -62.19 49.63 42.36
N ARG A 192 -61.88 50.88 41.99
CA ARG A 192 -60.59 51.22 41.36
C ARG A 192 -59.39 50.89 42.23
N GLN A 193 -59.46 51.16 43.54
CA GLN A 193 -58.38 50.81 44.46
C GLN A 193 -58.17 49.30 44.57
N TYR A 194 -59.24 48.50 44.64
CA TYR A 194 -59.12 47.04 44.67
C TYR A 194 -58.63 46.47 43.34
N GLU A 195 -59.12 46.96 42.20
CA GLU A 195 -58.62 46.56 40.88
C GLU A 195 -57.14 46.94 40.70
N ALA A 196 -56.71 48.11 41.18
CA ALA A 196 -55.30 48.51 41.17
C ALA A 196 -54.44 47.59 42.06
N LYS A 197 -54.92 47.24 43.26
CA LYS A 197 -54.23 46.27 44.15
C LYS A 197 -54.10 44.90 43.50
N TYR A 198 -55.15 44.43 42.83
CA TYR A 198 -55.14 43.14 42.12
C TYR A 198 -54.14 43.17 40.95
N ARG A 199 -54.19 44.21 40.09
CA ARG A 199 -53.21 44.40 39.01
C ARG A 199 -51.77 44.48 39.52
N CYS A 200 -51.54 45.17 40.64
CA CYS A 200 -50.21 45.21 41.26
C CYS A 200 -49.76 43.83 41.77
N LYS A 201 -50.68 43.02 42.31
CA LYS A 201 -50.38 41.65 42.71
C LYS A 201 -50.05 40.77 41.50
N ASP A 202 -50.81 40.87 40.42
CA ASP A 202 -50.57 40.13 39.18
C ASP A 202 -49.23 40.52 38.54
N LEU A 203 -48.90 41.81 38.54
CA LEU A 203 -47.60 42.29 38.06
C LEU A 203 -46.44 41.73 38.90
N LYS A 204 -46.61 41.65 40.23
CA LYS A 204 -45.61 41.03 41.11
C LYS A 204 -45.45 39.54 40.84
N LEU A 205 -46.55 38.82 40.64
CA LEU A 205 -46.53 37.39 40.28
C LEU A 205 -45.85 37.17 38.93
N SER A 206 -46.23 37.94 37.91
CA SER A 206 -45.60 37.87 36.58
C SER A 206 -44.10 38.21 36.63
N TRP A 207 -43.69 39.17 37.47
CA TRP A 207 -42.28 39.48 37.67
C TRP A 207 -41.52 38.34 38.36
N LEU A 208 -42.14 37.69 39.37
CA LEU A 208 -41.57 36.51 40.01
C LEU A 208 -41.45 35.34 39.02
N ASP A 209 -42.46 35.11 38.19
CA ASP A 209 -42.44 34.10 37.15
C ASP A 209 -41.29 34.37 36.15
N GLN A 210 -41.10 35.62 35.73
CA GLN A 210 -39.96 36.01 34.88
C GLN A 210 -38.61 35.79 35.56
N GLN A 211 -38.49 36.00 36.87
CA GLN A 211 -37.26 35.72 37.60
C GLN A 211 -36.98 34.22 37.67
N ILE A 212 -38.01 33.41 37.97
CA ILE A 212 -37.91 31.94 37.98
C ILE A 212 -37.55 31.42 36.59
N GLU A 213 -38.21 31.91 35.54
CA GLU A 213 -37.93 31.51 34.15
C GLU A 213 -36.49 31.85 33.75
N LYS A 214 -35.99 33.04 34.12
CA LYS A 214 -34.59 33.42 33.89
C LYS A 214 -33.61 32.54 34.66
N GLN A 215 -33.91 32.15 35.89
CA GLN A 215 -33.07 31.23 36.66
C GLN A 215 -33.05 29.84 36.03
N MET A 216 -34.22 29.32 35.65
CA MET A 216 -34.35 28.03 34.96
C MET A 216 -33.64 28.02 33.60
N GLN A 217 -33.68 29.11 32.85
CA GLN A 217 -32.94 29.26 31.58
C GLN A 217 -31.44 29.24 31.82
N LYS A 218 -30.93 29.98 32.81
CA LYS A 218 -29.50 29.96 33.17
C LYS A 218 -29.03 28.58 33.61
N GLU A 219 -29.81 27.88 34.43
CA GLU A 219 -29.45 26.53 34.87
C GLU A 219 -29.37 25.56 33.68
N LYS A 220 -30.33 25.63 32.75
CA LYS A 220 -30.29 24.86 31.49
C LYS A 220 -29.07 25.20 30.64
N GLU A 221 -28.75 26.49 30.47
CA GLU A 221 -27.56 26.93 29.73
C GLU A 221 -26.27 26.44 30.39
N GLU A 222 -26.18 26.44 31.72
CA GLU A 222 -25.03 25.89 32.45
C GLU A 222 -24.91 24.37 32.28
N GLU A 223 -26.03 23.65 32.32
CA GLU A 223 -26.05 22.20 32.06
C GLU A 223 -25.63 21.88 30.61
N GLU A 224 -26.15 22.61 29.64
CA GLU A 224 -25.77 22.48 28.22
C GLU A 224 -24.28 22.80 28.02
N ASN A 225 -23.77 23.87 28.64
CA ASN A 225 -22.35 24.22 28.60
C ASN A 225 -21.48 23.13 29.24
N LYS A 226 -21.90 22.56 30.38
CA LYS A 226 -21.19 21.42 31.01
C LYS A 226 -21.19 20.20 30.10
N LEU A 227 -22.29 19.90 29.40
CA LEU A 227 -22.35 18.80 28.44
C LEU A 227 -21.43 19.04 27.25
N ILE A 228 -21.41 20.26 26.69
CA ILE A 228 -20.52 20.65 25.59
C ILE A 228 -19.06 20.51 26.01
N LEU A 229 -18.68 20.98 27.20
CA LEU A 229 -17.32 20.84 27.72
C LEU A 229 -16.93 19.36 27.89
N LYS A 230 -17.80 18.53 28.48
CA LYS A 230 -17.57 17.08 28.60
C LYS A 230 -17.36 16.42 27.23
N GLN A 231 -18.21 16.72 26.25
CA GLN A 231 -18.05 16.21 24.88
C GLN A 231 -16.74 16.66 24.24
N HIS A 232 -16.29 17.89 24.49
CA HIS A 232 -14.99 18.36 24.00
C HIS A 232 -13.83 17.62 24.69
N GLU A 233 -13.88 17.42 26.01
CA GLU A 233 -12.87 16.67 26.75
C GLU A 233 -12.79 15.21 26.28
N GLU A 234 -13.93 14.55 26.05
CA GLU A 234 -13.99 13.19 25.51
C GLU A 234 -13.37 13.09 24.11
N LYS A 235 -13.65 14.06 23.22
CA LYS A 235 -13.02 14.13 21.89
C LYS A 235 -11.50 14.26 22.00
N ILE A 236 -11.01 15.15 22.87
CA ILE A 236 -9.56 15.34 23.08
C ILE A 236 -8.91 14.07 23.64
N LYS A 237 -9.58 13.35 24.56
CA LYS A 237 -9.07 12.06 25.08
C LYS A 237 -8.97 11.02 23.97
N LEU A 238 -10.00 10.89 23.15
CA LEU A 238 -10.03 9.95 22.04
C LEU A 238 -8.94 10.28 20.98
N GLU A 239 -8.75 11.57 20.68
CA GLU A 239 -7.66 12.03 19.81
C GLU A 239 -6.28 11.69 20.38
N LYS A 240 -6.05 11.88 21.69
CA LYS A 240 -4.78 11.51 22.33
C LYS A 240 -4.54 10.00 22.31
N GLU A 241 -5.56 9.20 22.62
CA GLU A 241 -5.46 7.73 22.60
C GLU A 241 -5.13 7.22 21.20
N THR A 242 -5.78 7.77 20.17
CA THR A 242 -5.50 7.39 18.78
C THR A 242 -4.09 7.82 18.33
N GLU A 243 -3.62 9.00 18.74
CA GLU A 243 -2.23 9.42 18.50
C GLU A 243 -1.20 8.52 19.20
N GLU A 244 -1.43 8.15 20.45
CA GLU A 244 -0.54 7.27 21.21
C GLU A 244 -0.47 5.88 20.57
N LEU A 245 -1.62 5.35 20.12
CA LEU A 245 -1.69 4.05 19.47
C LEU A 245 -0.95 4.08 18.12
N GLN A 246 -1.08 5.16 17.34
CA GLN A 246 -0.31 5.37 16.12
C GLN A 246 1.21 5.48 16.40
N LYS A 247 1.61 6.18 17.47
CA LYS A 247 3.02 6.27 17.88
C LYS A 247 3.60 4.92 18.26
N LYS A 248 2.86 4.12 19.04
CA LYS A 248 3.26 2.76 19.42
C LYS A 248 3.44 1.86 18.20
N GLN A 249 2.45 1.83 17.29
CA GLN A 249 2.57 1.06 16.05
C GLN A 249 3.77 1.46 15.20
N LEU A 250 4.08 2.76 15.14
CA LEU A 250 5.23 3.26 14.38
C LEU A 250 6.57 2.91 15.07
N GLN A 251 6.60 2.90 16.40
CA GLN A 251 7.76 2.43 17.17
C GLN A 251 7.98 0.93 16.99
N GLU A 252 6.94 0.11 17.12
CA GLU A 252 7.00 -1.33 16.89
C GLU A 252 7.52 -1.66 15.49
N LYS A 253 7.02 -0.96 14.45
CA LYS A 253 7.52 -1.10 13.08
C LYS A 253 9.00 -0.73 12.95
N LYS A 254 9.44 0.35 13.60
CA LYS A 254 10.86 0.74 13.61
C LYS A 254 11.73 -0.28 14.33
N GLU A 255 11.27 -0.83 15.44
CA GLU A 255 11.98 -1.86 16.20
C GLU A 255 12.07 -3.16 15.39
N GLN A 256 11.00 -3.58 14.73
CA GLN A 256 11.00 -4.74 13.82
C GLN A 256 12.02 -4.55 12.70
N LEU A 257 11.97 -3.43 11.97
CA LEU A 257 12.93 -3.13 10.91
C LEU A 257 14.38 -3.09 11.42
N LYS A 258 14.60 -2.58 12.64
CA LYS A 258 15.92 -2.55 13.25
C LYS A 258 16.41 -3.96 13.60
N ASN A 259 15.55 -4.80 14.17
CA ASN A 259 15.89 -6.18 14.49
C ASN A 259 16.19 -6.97 13.21
N ASP A 260 15.41 -6.79 12.16
CA ASP A 260 15.64 -7.42 10.85
C ASP A 260 16.96 -6.94 10.24
N LEU A 261 17.30 -5.67 10.37
CA LEU A 261 18.63 -5.17 9.96
C LEU A 261 19.76 -5.78 10.78
N GLU A 262 19.59 -5.92 12.10
CA GLU A 262 20.59 -6.53 12.98
C GLU A 262 20.82 -8.02 12.64
N THR A 263 19.75 -8.78 12.36
CA THR A 263 19.87 -10.18 11.92
C THR A 263 20.61 -10.25 10.58
N GLN A 264 20.23 -9.44 9.59
CA GLN A 264 20.92 -9.42 8.29
C GLN A 264 22.39 -9.02 8.40
N MET A 265 22.72 -8.04 9.24
CA MET A 265 24.11 -7.66 9.50
C MET A 265 24.90 -8.79 10.17
N SER A 266 24.28 -9.55 11.08
CA SER A 266 24.90 -10.70 11.72
C SER A 266 25.18 -11.84 10.73
N GLU A 267 24.22 -12.12 9.84
CA GLU A 267 24.37 -13.12 8.78
C GLU A 267 25.47 -12.69 7.79
N LEU A 268 25.52 -11.41 7.43
CA LEU A 268 26.56 -10.87 6.55
C LEU A 268 27.96 -11.03 7.18
N ARG A 269 28.09 -10.83 8.50
CA ARG A 269 29.34 -11.11 9.22
C ARG A 269 29.71 -12.59 9.19
N GLN A 270 28.76 -13.50 9.39
CA GLN A 270 29.01 -14.94 9.27
C GLN A 270 29.47 -15.32 7.86
N LYS A 271 28.83 -14.78 6.82
CA LYS A 271 29.25 -14.98 5.42
C LYS A 271 30.64 -14.40 5.15
N GLN A 272 31.00 -13.29 5.80
CA GLN A 272 32.35 -12.74 5.71
C GLN A 272 33.40 -13.67 6.32
N LEU A 273 33.13 -14.30 7.47
CA LEU A 273 34.01 -15.32 8.05
C LEU A 273 34.18 -16.50 7.09
N ILE A 274 33.10 -16.99 6.50
CA ILE A 274 33.18 -18.10 5.52
C ILE A 274 33.99 -17.68 4.30
N CYS A 275 33.86 -16.44 3.81
CA CYS A 275 34.72 -15.91 2.74
C CYS A 275 36.20 -15.90 3.12
N GLU A 276 36.54 -15.54 4.35
CA GLU A 276 37.91 -15.55 4.86
C GLU A 276 38.46 -16.99 4.92
N ASP A 277 37.65 -17.94 5.39
CA ASP A 277 38.00 -19.37 5.39
C ASP A 277 38.21 -19.93 3.98
N LEU A 278 37.34 -19.58 3.01
CA LEU A 278 37.49 -19.99 1.62
C LEU A 278 38.75 -19.42 0.97
N LYS A 279 39.08 -18.15 1.25
CA LYS A 279 40.35 -17.53 0.80
C LYS A 279 41.56 -18.20 1.42
N TYR A 280 41.47 -18.57 2.69
CA TYR A 280 42.53 -19.32 3.36
C TYR A 280 42.74 -20.68 2.69
N LYS A 281 41.66 -21.43 2.44
CA LYS A 281 41.70 -22.70 1.68
C LYS A 281 42.32 -22.52 0.28
N GLU A 282 41.92 -21.49 -0.45
CA GLU A 282 42.47 -21.18 -1.79
C GLU A 282 43.98 -20.90 -1.72
N SER A 283 44.42 -20.15 -0.70
CA SER A 283 45.85 -19.85 -0.52
C SER A 283 46.69 -21.11 -0.25
N ILE A 284 46.12 -22.11 0.44
CA ILE A 284 46.76 -23.40 0.67
C ILE A 284 46.87 -24.16 -0.66
N GLU A 285 45.77 -24.26 -1.41
CA GLU A 285 45.73 -24.97 -2.69
C GLU A 285 46.69 -24.35 -3.72
N ILE A 286 46.82 -23.02 -3.75
CA ILE A 286 47.80 -22.32 -4.61
C ILE A 286 49.24 -22.67 -4.21
N LYS A 287 49.56 -22.66 -2.91
CA LYS A 287 50.91 -23.05 -2.43
C LYS A 287 51.23 -24.49 -2.82
N GLN A 288 50.26 -25.40 -2.74
CA GLN A 288 50.42 -26.79 -3.16
C GLN A 288 50.64 -26.90 -4.67
N GLN A 289 49.89 -26.15 -5.47
CA GLN A 289 50.09 -26.11 -6.92
C GLN A 289 51.50 -25.64 -7.29
N GLN A 290 52.03 -24.62 -6.57
CA GLN A 290 53.40 -24.15 -6.75
C GLN A 290 54.42 -25.23 -6.39
N LEU A 291 54.27 -25.86 -5.22
CA LEU A 291 55.20 -26.89 -4.78
C LEU A 291 55.18 -28.14 -5.67
N LEU A 292 54.01 -28.55 -6.15
CA LEU A 292 53.86 -29.64 -7.12
C LEU A 292 54.55 -29.30 -8.45
N ALA A 293 54.47 -28.04 -8.90
CA ALA A 293 55.19 -27.57 -10.08
C ALA A 293 56.72 -27.58 -9.86
N GLU A 294 57.20 -27.24 -8.66
CA GLU A 294 58.61 -27.38 -8.30
C GLU A 294 59.08 -28.84 -8.32
N LEU A 295 58.28 -29.76 -7.77
CA LEU A 295 58.58 -31.19 -7.78
C LEU A 295 58.62 -31.74 -9.21
N GLU A 296 57.66 -31.37 -10.05
CA GLU A 296 57.67 -31.75 -11.47
C GLU A 296 58.91 -31.23 -12.20
N GLN A 297 59.33 -29.99 -11.90
CA GLN A 297 60.55 -29.42 -12.48
C GLN A 297 61.80 -30.18 -12.01
N LYS A 298 61.86 -30.56 -10.72
CA LYS A 298 62.92 -31.43 -10.19
C LYS A 298 62.93 -32.78 -10.92
N CYS A 299 61.77 -33.41 -11.14
CA CYS A 299 61.67 -34.66 -11.91
C CYS A 299 62.20 -34.51 -13.35
N LYS A 300 61.89 -33.40 -14.02
CA LYS A 300 62.40 -33.11 -15.39
C LYS A 300 63.92 -32.97 -15.40
N VAL A 301 64.49 -32.27 -14.42
CA VAL A 301 65.95 -32.11 -14.28
C VAL A 301 66.61 -33.45 -13.98
N GLU A 302 66.06 -34.24 -13.06
CA GLU A 302 66.57 -35.58 -12.76
C GLU A 302 66.52 -36.50 -13.98
N TYR A 303 65.44 -36.46 -14.76
CA TYR A 303 65.33 -37.22 -16.01
C TYR A 303 66.45 -36.83 -16.99
N GLN A 304 66.74 -35.53 -17.14
CA GLN A 304 67.83 -35.06 -17.99
C GLN A 304 69.19 -35.54 -17.48
N GLN A 305 69.43 -35.50 -16.17
CA GLN A 305 70.65 -36.04 -15.57
C GLN A 305 70.81 -37.54 -15.80
N ARG A 306 69.71 -38.32 -15.65
CA ARG A 306 69.69 -39.77 -15.95
C ARG A 306 70.07 -40.04 -17.40
N ARG A 307 69.47 -39.30 -18.35
CA ARG A 307 69.79 -39.40 -19.78
C ARG A 307 71.26 -39.05 -20.07
N ASN A 308 71.82 -38.03 -19.41
CA ASN A 308 73.22 -37.66 -19.57
C ASN A 308 74.18 -38.75 -19.07
N LYS A 309 73.86 -39.38 -17.93
CA LYS A 309 74.60 -40.55 -17.42
C LYS A 309 74.54 -41.73 -18.39
N GLU A 310 73.38 -42.00 -18.97
CA GLU A 310 73.20 -43.05 -19.99
C GLU A 310 74.09 -42.81 -21.21
N CYS A 311 74.12 -41.58 -21.73
CA CYS A 311 75.00 -41.21 -22.84
C CYS A 311 76.49 -41.39 -22.47
N ALA A 312 76.88 -41.06 -21.24
CA ALA A 312 78.25 -41.25 -20.77
C ALA A 312 78.65 -42.73 -20.67
N LEU A 313 77.72 -43.62 -20.29
CA LEU A 313 77.97 -45.06 -20.17
C LEU A 313 78.24 -45.76 -21.51
N VAL A 314 77.73 -45.23 -22.63
CA VAL A 314 77.95 -45.81 -23.98
C VAL A 314 79.44 -45.94 -24.30
N ASN A 315 80.27 -45.00 -23.82
CA ASN A 315 81.69 -44.89 -24.12
C ASN A 315 82.60 -45.89 -23.38
N ILE A 316 82.10 -46.60 -22.36
CA ILE A 316 82.88 -47.61 -21.64
C ILE A 316 83.11 -48.82 -22.57
N ARG A 317 84.25 -49.51 -22.48
CA ARG A 317 84.51 -50.72 -23.31
C ARG A 317 84.25 -52.03 -22.58
N GLN A 318 84.45 -52.07 -21.26
CA GLN A 318 84.25 -53.26 -20.43
C GLN A 318 82.77 -53.42 -20.07
N HIS A 319 82.15 -54.51 -20.53
CA HIS A 319 80.73 -54.77 -20.32
C HIS A 319 80.38 -55.09 -18.85
N LYS A 320 81.26 -55.79 -18.11
CA LYS A 320 81.07 -56.01 -16.67
C LYS A 320 81.06 -54.69 -15.88
N ARG A 321 81.96 -53.77 -16.22
CA ARG A 321 82.01 -52.43 -15.60
C ARG A 321 80.75 -51.60 -15.94
N LYS A 322 80.26 -51.68 -17.18
CA LYS A 322 78.98 -51.05 -17.58
C LYS A 322 77.81 -51.57 -16.75
N LEU A 323 77.69 -52.89 -16.60
CA LEU A 323 76.63 -53.52 -15.80
C LEU A 323 76.65 -53.01 -14.36
N LEU A 324 77.80 -53.03 -13.69
CA LEU A 324 77.92 -52.59 -12.29
C LEU A 324 77.58 -51.11 -12.11
N GLN A 325 78.05 -50.25 -13.02
CA GLN A 325 77.77 -48.81 -12.96
C GLN A 325 76.30 -48.51 -13.24
N ARG A 326 75.68 -49.20 -14.20
CA ARG A 326 74.24 -49.08 -14.52
C ARG A 326 73.37 -49.55 -13.36
N THR A 327 73.70 -50.68 -12.73
CA THR A 327 73.01 -51.19 -11.54
C THR A 327 73.10 -50.20 -10.38
N GLN A 328 74.27 -49.57 -10.18
CA GLN A 328 74.44 -48.51 -9.17
C GLN A 328 73.58 -47.28 -9.49
N ASP A 329 73.58 -46.81 -10.74
CA ASP A 329 72.73 -45.69 -11.16
C ASP A 329 71.23 -45.99 -10.94
N ILE A 330 70.79 -47.23 -11.18
CA ILE A 330 69.41 -47.65 -10.96
C ILE A 330 69.07 -47.71 -9.47
N GLN A 331 69.98 -48.18 -8.62
CA GLN A 331 69.80 -48.15 -7.16
C GLN A 331 69.63 -46.70 -6.66
N GLU A 332 70.48 -45.78 -7.12
CA GLU A 332 70.35 -44.36 -6.78
C GLU A 332 69.03 -43.76 -7.31
N ASN A 333 68.61 -44.13 -8.52
CA ASN A 333 67.35 -43.66 -9.09
C ASN A 333 66.14 -44.15 -8.29
N LEU A 334 66.12 -45.41 -7.87
CA LEU A 334 65.08 -45.97 -7.01
C LEU A 334 65.01 -45.26 -5.64
N GLU A 335 66.15 -44.87 -5.07
CA GLU A 335 66.19 -44.09 -3.83
C GLU A 335 65.64 -42.67 -4.01
N ARG A 336 66.00 -41.99 -5.10
CA ARG A 336 65.44 -40.67 -5.45
C ARG A 336 63.94 -40.73 -5.69
N ASP A 337 63.47 -41.72 -6.46
CA ASP A 337 62.04 -41.94 -6.72
C ASP A 337 61.29 -42.20 -5.39
N ARG A 338 61.85 -43.00 -4.49
CA ARG A 338 61.29 -43.23 -3.14
C ARG A 338 61.20 -41.94 -2.32
N GLN A 339 62.25 -41.11 -2.35
CA GLN A 339 62.25 -39.82 -1.65
C GLN A 339 61.21 -38.86 -2.23
N LEU A 340 61.07 -38.81 -3.56
CA LEU A 340 60.05 -38.01 -4.24
C LEU A 340 58.64 -38.40 -3.79
N ILE A 341 58.31 -39.69 -3.81
CA ILE A 341 56.98 -40.18 -3.44
C ILE A 341 56.70 -39.98 -1.95
N SER A 342 57.72 -40.12 -1.11
CA SER A 342 57.59 -39.82 0.33
C SER A 342 57.27 -38.35 0.55
N ARG A 343 57.90 -37.44 -0.19
CA ARG A 343 57.57 -36.01 -0.16
C ARG A 343 56.15 -35.74 -0.68
N LEU A 344 55.72 -36.40 -1.76
CA LEU A 344 54.34 -36.27 -2.25
C LEU A 344 53.32 -36.73 -1.19
N LEU A 345 53.64 -37.79 -0.45
CA LEU A 345 52.80 -38.26 0.65
C LEU A 345 52.74 -37.26 1.82
N GLU A 346 53.84 -36.58 2.14
CA GLU A 346 53.84 -35.49 3.13
C GLU A 346 52.92 -34.34 2.69
N LEU A 347 52.87 -34.03 1.39
CA LEU A 347 51.97 -33.01 0.83
C LEU A 347 50.50 -33.42 0.84
N ASP A 348 50.22 -34.70 0.66
CA ASP A 348 48.86 -35.24 0.82
C ASP A 348 48.44 -35.33 2.30
N LEU A 349 49.39 -35.51 3.22
CA LEU A 349 49.11 -35.59 4.66
C LEU A 349 48.68 -34.25 5.25
N GLU A 350 49.15 -33.13 4.71
CA GLU A 350 48.71 -31.77 5.07
C GLU A 350 47.30 -31.42 4.56
N GLN A 351 46.68 -32.29 3.76
CA GLN A 351 45.34 -32.02 3.23
C GLN A 351 44.23 -32.31 4.26
N ALA A 352 43.40 -31.30 4.47
CA ALA A 352 42.01 -31.46 4.88
C ALA A 352 41.17 -31.93 3.68
N ILE A 353 41.42 -33.14 3.16
CA ILE A 353 40.44 -33.76 2.26
C ILE A 353 39.18 -34.00 3.09
N GLU A 354 38.09 -33.30 2.78
CA GLU A 354 36.80 -33.44 3.48
C GLU A 354 36.27 -34.90 3.46
N ASN A 355 36.72 -35.70 2.48
CA ASN A 355 36.40 -37.11 2.34
C ASN A 355 37.54 -38.00 2.86
N GLU A 356 37.44 -38.45 4.11
CA GLU A 356 38.40 -39.38 4.73
C GLU A 356 38.61 -40.66 3.90
N THR A 357 37.60 -41.13 3.19
CA THR A 357 37.65 -42.35 2.36
C THR A 357 38.62 -42.19 1.19
N LYS A 358 38.48 -41.11 0.42
CA LYS A 358 39.36 -40.80 -0.72
C LYS A 358 40.80 -40.55 -0.27
N ARG A 359 40.97 -39.96 0.93
CA ARG A 359 42.29 -39.80 1.54
C ARG A 359 42.93 -41.17 1.81
N ARG A 360 42.19 -42.11 2.39
CA ARG A 360 42.69 -43.46 2.67
C ARG A 360 43.04 -44.19 1.37
N GLU A 361 42.18 -44.15 0.35
CA GLU A 361 42.44 -44.78 -0.95
C GLU A 361 43.71 -44.23 -1.63
N THR A 362 43.90 -42.91 -1.60
CA THR A 362 45.10 -42.26 -2.17
C THR A 362 46.35 -42.64 -1.37
N GLN A 363 46.26 -42.67 -0.04
CA GLN A 363 47.36 -43.08 0.84
C GLN A 363 47.74 -44.55 0.65
N GLU A 364 46.76 -45.44 0.51
CA GLU A 364 46.96 -46.86 0.26
C GLU A 364 47.67 -47.06 -1.08
N SER A 365 47.20 -46.38 -2.14
CA SER A 365 47.82 -46.42 -3.47
C SER A 365 49.28 -45.94 -3.45
N ILE A 366 49.58 -44.86 -2.72
CA ILE A 366 50.95 -44.35 -2.59
C ILE A 366 51.83 -45.29 -1.75
N ARG A 367 51.28 -45.92 -0.70
CA ARG A 367 52.01 -46.91 0.12
C ARG A 367 52.34 -48.16 -0.68
N GLU A 368 51.40 -48.66 -1.48
CA GLU A 368 51.63 -49.77 -2.41
C GLU A 368 52.79 -49.43 -3.37
N PHE A 369 52.81 -48.22 -3.91
CA PHE A 369 53.89 -47.79 -4.78
C PHE A 369 55.26 -47.74 -4.07
N LEU A 370 55.31 -47.25 -2.84
CA LEU A 370 56.53 -47.26 -2.02
C LEU A 370 57.02 -48.69 -1.76
N ASP A 371 56.11 -49.64 -1.54
CA ASP A 371 56.48 -51.05 -1.33
C ASP A 371 56.99 -51.71 -2.61
N ILE A 372 56.41 -51.39 -3.77
CA ILE A 372 56.92 -51.81 -5.08
C ILE A 372 58.36 -51.32 -5.28
N LEU A 373 58.66 -50.05 -4.96
CA LEU A 373 60.02 -49.51 -5.07
C LEU A 373 61.01 -50.20 -4.13
N LYS A 374 60.60 -50.49 -2.88
CA LYS A 374 61.45 -51.25 -1.95
C LYS A 374 61.74 -52.66 -2.48
N GLN A 375 60.75 -53.32 -3.08
CA GLN A 375 60.93 -54.65 -3.67
C GLN A 375 61.89 -54.59 -4.87
N GLN A 376 61.74 -53.59 -5.75
CA GLN A 376 62.67 -53.37 -6.87
C GLN A 376 64.11 -53.12 -6.38
N GLN A 377 64.28 -52.34 -5.31
CA GLN A 377 65.60 -52.09 -4.73
C GLN A 377 66.26 -53.37 -4.21
N LYS A 378 65.50 -54.25 -3.54
CA LYS A 378 65.99 -55.57 -3.08
C LYS A 378 66.40 -56.46 -4.25
N LEU A 379 65.60 -56.48 -5.32
CA LEU A 379 65.91 -57.24 -6.54
C LEU A 379 67.20 -56.75 -7.19
N GLU A 380 67.42 -55.44 -7.26
CA GLU A 380 68.66 -54.87 -7.82
C GLU A 380 69.91 -55.20 -6.99
N ILE A 381 69.79 -55.28 -5.66
CA ILE A 381 70.89 -55.75 -4.80
C ILE A 381 71.25 -57.20 -5.12
N VAL A 382 70.26 -58.07 -5.33
CA VAL A 382 70.50 -59.48 -5.70
C VAL A 382 71.07 -59.58 -7.12
N ARG A 383 70.57 -58.79 -8.08
CA ARG A 383 71.09 -58.71 -9.45
C ARG A 383 72.56 -58.25 -9.44
N LYS A 384 72.91 -57.21 -8.68
CA LYS A 384 74.29 -56.73 -8.49
C LYS A 384 75.22 -57.84 -8.02
N LYS A 385 74.84 -58.57 -6.97
CA LYS A 385 75.63 -59.69 -6.43
C LYS A 385 75.85 -60.80 -7.47
N ARG A 386 74.87 -61.07 -8.35
CA ARG A 386 75.04 -62.05 -9.44
C ARG A 386 76.00 -61.56 -10.52
N MET A 387 75.97 -60.26 -10.84
CA MET A 387 76.86 -59.65 -11.83
C MET A 387 78.33 -59.65 -11.41
N ASP A 388 78.62 -59.63 -10.11
CA ASP A 388 79.99 -59.69 -9.58
C ASP A 388 80.73 -60.99 -9.98
N PHE A 389 80.00 -62.10 -10.19
CA PHE A 389 80.54 -63.40 -10.57
C PHE A 389 80.64 -63.65 -12.09
N LEU A 390 80.15 -62.75 -12.94
CA LEU A 390 80.18 -62.92 -14.40
C LEU A 390 81.57 -62.66 -15.00
N PHE A 391 81.91 -63.40 -16.06
CA PHE A 391 83.05 -63.10 -16.93
C PHE A 391 82.67 -62.05 -17.99
N ASP A 392 83.66 -61.34 -18.55
CA ASP A 392 83.41 -60.24 -19.51
C ASP A 392 82.73 -60.70 -20.82
N SER A 393 82.94 -61.94 -21.24
CA SER A 393 82.30 -62.54 -22.42
C SER A 393 80.79 -62.76 -22.20
N GLU A 394 80.40 -63.26 -21.04
CA GLU A 394 79.00 -63.45 -20.63
C GLU A 394 78.32 -62.12 -20.29
N ALA A 395 79.09 -61.16 -19.74
CA ALA A 395 78.61 -59.84 -19.37
C ALA A 395 78.05 -59.04 -20.56
N LYS A 396 78.54 -59.26 -21.79
CA LYS A 396 78.02 -58.57 -22.99
C LYS A 396 76.58 -59.00 -23.30
N ALA A 397 76.32 -60.30 -23.40
CA ALA A 397 74.99 -60.83 -23.68
C ALA A 397 74.01 -60.50 -22.55
N MET A 398 74.48 -60.61 -21.29
CA MET A 398 73.69 -60.23 -20.12
C MET A 398 73.37 -58.73 -20.07
N TYR A 399 74.29 -57.86 -20.48
CA TYR A 399 74.06 -56.42 -20.54
C TYR A 399 72.96 -56.06 -21.53
N GLU A 400 72.97 -56.63 -22.74
CA GLU A 400 71.97 -56.35 -23.77
C GLU A 400 70.56 -56.76 -23.32
N MET A 401 70.40 -57.97 -22.76
CA MET A 401 69.10 -58.40 -22.21
C MET A 401 68.66 -57.54 -21.02
N GLN A 402 69.56 -57.25 -20.08
CA GLN A 402 69.22 -56.52 -18.87
C GLN A 402 68.91 -55.05 -19.15
N GLU A 403 69.57 -54.43 -20.12
CA GLU A 403 69.30 -53.05 -20.53
C GLU A 403 67.89 -52.90 -21.13
N GLU A 404 67.38 -53.88 -21.87
CA GLU A 404 65.99 -53.86 -22.32
C GLU A 404 64.99 -53.96 -21.16
N LEU A 405 65.27 -54.82 -20.17
CA LEU A 405 64.45 -54.94 -18.97
C LEU A 405 64.46 -53.63 -18.17
N TRP A 406 65.63 -53.05 -17.95
CA TRP A 406 65.76 -51.77 -17.24
C TRP A 406 65.04 -50.64 -17.97
N LYS A 407 65.11 -50.57 -19.30
CA LYS A 407 64.34 -49.58 -20.08
C LYS A 407 62.83 -49.74 -19.91
N LYS A 408 62.33 -50.98 -19.90
CA LYS A 408 60.90 -51.27 -19.66
C LYS A 408 60.49 -50.89 -18.23
N GLU A 409 61.27 -51.32 -17.24
CA GLU A 409 61.04 -50.98 -15.82
C GLU A 409 61.08 -49.46 -15.60
N GLU A 410 62.04 -48.77 -16.20
CA GLU A 410 62.18 -47.32 -16.12
C GLU A 410 61.04 -46.56 -16.80
N LEU A 411 60.58 -47.03 -17.97
CA LEU A 411 59.42 -46.44 -18.66
C LEU A 411 58.17 -46.58 -17.80
N ASN A 412 57.93 -47.76 -17.22
CA ASN A 412 56.79 -47.99 -16.32
C ASN A 412 56.87 -47.10 -15.08
N ARG A 413 58.06 -46.97 -14.46
CA ARG A 413 58.25 -46.05 -13.32
C ARG A 413 57.95 -44.61 -13.70
N LYS A 414 58.45 -44.16 -14.87
CA LYS A 414 58.19 -42.80 -15.37
C LYS A 414 56.70 -42.54 -15.56
N LEU A 415 55.99 -43.47 -16.21
CA LEU A 415 54.55 -43.38 -16.41
C LEU A 415 53.80 -43.29 -15.08
N LEU A 416 54.15 -44.14 -14.11
CA LEU A 416 53.49 -44.15 -12.81
C LEU A 416 53.73 -42.85 -12.03
N VAL A 417 54.95 -42.32 -12.03
CA VAL A 417 55.25 -41.01 -11.40
C VAL A 417 54.51 -39.88 -12.10
N THR A 418 54.43 -39.89 -13.44
CA THR A 418 53.66 -38.87 -14.18
C THR A 418 52.17 -38.96 -13.88
N GLU A 419 51.62 -40.17 -13.79
CA GLU A 419 50.20 -40.40 -13.48
C GLU A 419 49.85 -39.91 -12.07
N VAL A 420 50.71 -40.17 -11.07
CA VAL A 420 50.53 -39.65 -9.70
C VAL A 420 50.58 -38.12 -9.68
N ILE A 421 51.53 -37.49 -10.38
CA ILE A 421 51.60 -36.02 -10.43
C ILE A 421 50.36 -35.44 -11.15
N GLU A 422 49.92 -36.06 -12.25
CA GLU A 422 48.74 -35.62 -12.99
C GLU A 422 47.44 -35.80 -12.19
N SER A 423 47.30 -36.89 -11.43
CA SER A 423 46.13 -37.12 -10.58
C SER A 423 46.07 -36.07 -9.46
N LEU A 424 47.19 -35.77 -8.81
CA LEU A 424 47.28 -34.70 -7.81
C LEU A 424 46.97 -33.32 -8.40
N LYS A 425 47.48 -33.01 -9.60
CA LYS A 425 47.12 -31.77 -10.32
C LYS A 425 45.63 -31.67 -10.55
N LYS A 426 45.00 -32.75 -11.02
CA LYS A 426 43.55 -32.80 -11.24
C LYS A 426 42.80 -32.60 -9.93
N GLN A 427 43.22 -33.22 -8.85
CA GLN A 427 42.60 -33.05 -7.53
C GLN A 427 42.68 -31.60 -7.04
N ILE A 428 43.87 -30.99 -7.06
CA ILE A 428 44.06 -29.58 -6.67
C ILE A 428 43.22 -28.66 -7.56
N ALA A 429 43.21 -28.87 -8.88
CA ALA A 429 42.39 -28.08 -9.79
C ALA A 429 40.89 -28.21 -9.49
N THR A 430 40.40 -29.42 -9.23
CA THR A 430 38.98 -29.64 -8.88
C THR A 430 38.61 -29.01 -7.55
N ASN A 431 39.53 -28.97 -6.58
CA ASN A 431 39.28 -28.33 -5.29
C ASN A 431 39.27 -26.80 -5.43
N LEU A 432 40.21 -26.23 -6.20
CA LEU A 432 40.22 -24.81 -6.55
C LEU A 432 38.94 -24.39 -7.28
N ASP A 433 38.46 -25.20 -8.21
CA ASP A 433 37.22 -24.89 -8.96
C ASP A 433 36.00 -24.94 -8.05
N LYS A 434 35.88 -25.95 -7.16
CA LYS A 434 34.83 -25.98 -6.13
C LYS A 434 34.91 -24.79 -5.18
N ASN A 435 36.12 -24.41 -4.77
CA ASN A 435 36.32 -23.26 -3.90
C ASN A 435 35.87 -21.98 -4.60
N LYS A 436 36.23 -21.78 -5.88
CA LYS A 436 35.74 -20.66 -6.69
C LYS A 436 34.23 -20.68 -6.87
N GLU A 437 33.61 -21.83 -7.07
CA GLU A 437 32.14 -21.96 -7.13
C GLU A 437 31.49 -21.56 -5.81
N ASN A 438 32.01 -22.04 -4.68
CA ASN A 438 31.55 -21.67 -3.36
C ASN A 438 31.73 -20.17 -3.09
N GLN A 439 32.87 -19.59 -3.48
CA GLN A 439 33.11 -18.15 -3.38
C GLN A 439 32.09 -17.37 -4.22
N ARG A 440 31.79 -17.79 -5.45
CA ARG A 440 30.76 -17.15 -6.30
C ARG A 440 29.38 -17.22 -5.65
N TYR A 441 29.01 -18.38 -5.10
CA TYR A 441 27.73 -18.55 -4.41
C TYR A 441 27.60 -17.62 -3.20
N ILE A 442 28.63 -17.55 -2.36
CA ILE A 442 28.62 -16.65 -1.19
C ILE A 442 28.63 -15.18 -1.61
N LEU A 443 29.33 -14.82 -2.70
CA LEU A 443 29.28 -13.47 -3.26
C LEU A 443 27.87 -13.10 -3.72
N GLN A 444 27.18 -14.00 -4.41
CA GLN A 444 25.78 -13.80 -4.81
C GLN A 444 24.87 -13.61 -3.60
N GLU A 445 24.96 -14.49 -2.59
CA GLU A 445 24.18 -14.35 -1.35
C GLU A 445 24.50 -13.03 -0.64
N ARG A 446 25.77 -12.62 -0.57
CA ARG A 446 26.18 -11.34 0.05
C ARG A 446 25.63 -10.14 -0.71
N GLU A 447 25.62 -10.18 -2.04
CA GLU A 447 25.02 -9.13 -2.88
C GLU A 447 23.51 -9.03 -2.65
N GLU A 448 22.80 -10.17 -2.59
CA GLU A 448 21.38 -10.20 -2.26
C GLU A 448 21.10 -9.64 -0.87
N MET A 449 21.90 -10.01 0.13
CA MET A 449 21.76 -9.48 1.49
C MET A 449 22.08 -7.99 1.56
N THR A 450 23.08 -7.52 0.82
CA THR A 450 23.40 -6.09 0.75
C THR A 450 22.24 -5.30 0.14
N LYS A 451 21.61 -5.81 -0.92
CA LYS A 451 20.39 -5.20 -1.49
C LYS A 451 19.25 -5.13 -0.49
N LYS A 452 18.98 -6.22 0.26
CA LYS A 452 17.94 -6.20 1.31
C LYS A 452 18.25 -5.18 2.41
N ILE A 453 19.51 -5.08 2.83
CA ILE A 453 19.95 -4.07 3.81
C ILE A 453 19.71 -2.65 3.25
N GLU A 454 19.99 -2.42 1.97
CA GLU A 454 19.70 -1.14 1.30
C GLU A 454 18.20 -0.84 1.27
N GLU A 455 17.37 -1.82 0.90
CA GLU A 455 15.90 -1.71 0.90
C GLU A 455 15.37 -1.34 2.29
N TYR A 456 15.79 -2.04 3.34
CA TYR A 456 15.37 -1.73 4.71
C TYR A 456 15.86 -0.36 5.20
N ASN A 457 17.07 0.04 4.81
CA ASN A 457 17.58 1.38 5.13
C ASN A 457 16.75 2.46 4.41
N ASP A 458 16.36 2.23 3.17
CA ASP A 458 15.51 3.16 2.42
C ASP A 458 14.08 3.21 2.97
N ASP A 459 13.52 2.08 3.40
CA ASP A 459 12.23 2.06 4.08
C ASP A 459 12.29 2.79 5.43
N LEU A 460 13.38 2.63 6.19
CA LEU A 460 13.60 3.42 7.41
C LEU A 460 13.74 4.92 7.12
N LYS A 461 14.40 5.32 6.02
CA LYS A 461 14.45 6.73 5.60
C LYS A 461 13.07 7.25 5.23
N ARG A 462 12.30 6.51 4.41
CA ARG A 462 10.94 6.88 4.02
C ARG A 462 10.03 7.05 5.23
N LEU A 463 10.09 6.12 6.19
CA LEU A 463 9.32 6.24 7.44
C LEU A 463 9.70 7.48 8.25
N LYS A 464 10.98 7.85 8.29
CA LYS A 464 11.43 9.09 8.95
C LYS A 464 10.94 10.33 8.20
N GLU A 465 11.05 10.35 6.88
CA GLU A 465 10.56 11.45 6.05
C GLU A 465 9.05 11.63 6.17
N ASP A 466 8.28 10.55 6.17
CA ASP A 466 6.82 10.60 6.31
C ASP A 466 6.41 11.06 7.72
N GLU A 467 7.17 10.68 8.75
CA GLU A 467 6.98 11.20 10.11
C GLU A 467 7.28 12.71 10.18
N GLU A 468 8.35 13.18 9.53
CA GLU A 468 8.67 14.60 9.45
C GLU A 468 7.61 15.38 8.68
N LYS A 469 7.15 14.88 7.53
CA LYS A 469 6.05 15.48 6.76
C LYS A 469 4.77 15.56 7.58
N ARG A 470 4.40 14.49 8.31
CA ARG A 470 3.23 14.52 9.22
C ARG A 470 3.42 15.55 10.33
N LYS A 471 4.59 15.63 10.96
CA LYS A 471 4.89 16.65 11.98
C LYS A 471 4.78 18.07 11.42
N GLN A 472 5.28 18.30 10.21
CA GLN A 472 5.16 19.59 9.52
C GLN A 472 3.71 19.92 9.19
N GLN A 473 2.93 18.98 8.68
CA GLN A 473 1.50 19.17 8.40
C GLN A 473 0.72 19.55 9.67
N VAL A 474 0.93 18.81 10.77
CA VAL A 474 0.29 19.11 12.06
C VAL A 474 0.70 20.50 12.55
N LYS A 475 1.97 20.88 12.39
CA LYS A 475 2.45 22.21 12.74
C LYS A 475 1.78 23.31 11.91
N CYS A 476 1.69 23.16 10.58
CA CYS A 476 1.03 24.11 9.69
C CYS A 476 -0.46 24.27 10.02
N VAL A 477 -1.18 23.16 10.25
CA VAL A 477 -2.60 23.21 10.63
C VAL A 477 -2.77 23.97 11.95
N ARG A 478 -1.93 23.69 12.96
CA ARG A 478 -1.99 24.38 14.25
C ARG A 478 -1.64 25.86 14.15
N GLU A 479 -0.68 26.23 13.30
CA GLU A 479 -0.34 27.63 13.02
C GLU A 479 -1.51 28.36 12.33
N GLU A 480 -2.19 27.71 11.39
CA GLU A 480 -3.39 28.26 10.73
C GLU A 480 -4.53 28.45 11.73
N GLU A 481 -4.80 27.48 12.60
CA GLU A 481 -5.82 27.60 13.65
C GLU A 481 -5.53 28.77 14.60
N ILE A 482 -4.27 28.95 15.00
CA ILE A 482 -3.84 30.09 15.83
C ILE A 482 -4.03 31.40 15.06
N ARG A 483 -3.71 31.43 13.77
CA ARG A 483 -3.89 32.62 12.92
C ARG A 483 -5.36 32.99 12.78
N VAL A 484 -6.24 32.02 12.53
CA VAL A 484 -7.68 32.22 12.45
C VAL A 484 -8.24 32.72 13.78
N LYS A 485 -7.82 32.15 14.92
CA LYS A 485 -8.22 32.63 16.25
C LYS A 485 -7.81 34.09 16.47
N ARG A 486 -6.56 34.44 16.21
CA ARG A 486 -6.06 35.83 16.31
C ARG A 486 -6.80 36.79 15.37
N ALA A 487 -7.12 36.36 14.15
CA ALA A 487 -7.91 37.16 13.21
C ALA A 487 -9.34 37.41 13.71
N ARG A 488 -9.97 36.42 14.34
CA ARG A 488 -11.29 36.58 14.96
C ARG A 488 -11.24 37.50 16.18
N GLU A 489 -10.21 37.37 17.03
CA GLU A 489 -9.99 38.24 18.18
C GLU A 489 -9.83 39.71 17.75
N THR A 490 -8.98 39.98 16.77
CA THR A 490 -8.78 41.34 16.22
C THR A 490 -10.05 41.89 15.54
N GLN A 491 -10.82 41.06 14.84
CA GLN A 491 -12.12 41.47 14.29
C GLN A 491 -13.12 41.86 15.39
N LEU A 492 -13.20 41.06 16.46
CA LEU A 492 -14.05 41.37 17.61
C LEU A 492 -13.63 42.66 18.30
N GLU A 493 -12.32 42.87 18.48
CA GLU A 493 -11.78 44.13 19.00
C GLU A 493 -12.15 45.31 18.10
N HIS A 494 -12.01 45.18 16.77
CA HIS A 494 -12.43 46.22 15.83
C HIS A 494 -13.92 46.53 15.88
N VAL A 495 -14.78 45.52 16.05
CA VAL A 495 -16.24 45.74 16.20
C VAL A 495 -16.51 46.50 17.49
N LYS A 496 -15.91 46.09 18.62
CA LYS A 496 -16.04 46.79 19.91
C LYS A 496 -15.57 48.24 19.83
N MET A 497 -14.45 48.50 19.15
CA MET A 497 -13.96 49.87 18.95
C MET A 497 -14.95 50.72 18.14
N LYS A 498 -15.56 50.17 17.09
CA LYS A 498 -16.59 50.88 16.31
C LYS A 498 -17.86 51.16 17.12
N GLU A 499 -18.27 50.23 17.97
CA GLU A 499 -19.41 50.42 18.88
C GLU A 499 -19.11 51.55 19.87
N LEU A 500 -17.92 51.56 20.48
CA LEU A 500 -17.47 52.64 21.36
C LEU A 500 -17.42 54.00 20.63
N ASP A 501 -16.91 54.04 19.39
CA ASP A 501 -16.87 55.27 18.59
C ASP A 501 -18.30 55.79 18.29
N GLN A 502 -19.25 54.89 17.99
CA GLN A 502 -20.66 55.24 17.78
C GLN A 502 -21.31 55.77 19.06
N GLU A 503 -21.05 55.14 20.21
CA GLU A 503 -21.53 55.61 21.51
C GLU A 503 -20.99 57.01 21.82
N LEU A 504 -19.70 57.25 21.57
CA LEU A 504 -19.08 58.58 21.74
C LEU A 504 -19.68 59.63 20.80
N GLU A 505 -19.99 59.28 19.54
CA GLU A 505 -20.69 60.18 18.62
C GLU A 505 -22.11 60.52 19.06
N LEU A 506 -22.85 59.55 19.61
CA LEU A 506 -24.18 59.78 20.14
C LEU A 506 -24.13 60.73 21.34
N ILE A 507 -23.19 60.51 22.26
CA ILE A 507 -22.94 61.40 23.40
C ILE A 507 -22.61 62.82 22.91
N ARG A 508 -21.71 62.97 21.93
CA ARG A 508 -21.38 64.30 21.35
C ARG A 508 -22.61 64.99 20.74
N LYS A 509 -23.46 64.25 20.01
CA LYS A 509 -24.70 64.80 19.43
C LYS A 509 -25.70 65.21 20.51
N GLU A 510 -25.78 64.46 21.61
CA GLU A 510 -26.60 64.82 22.78
C GLU A 510 -26.03 66.05 23.49
N GLU A 511 -24.73 66.13 23.70
CA GLU A 511 -24.05 67.31 24.25
C GLU A 511 -24.29 68.55 23.37
N GLU A 512 -24.15 68.46 22.04
CA GLU A 512 -24.44 69.57 21.13
C GLU A 512 -25.92 69.99 21.18
N ARG A 513 -26.85 69.03 21.31
CA ARG A 513 -28.29 69.34 21.49
C ARG A 513 -28.50 70.09 22.80
N LEU A 514 -27.91 69.61 23.88
CA LEU A 514 -27.99 70.25 25.20
C LEU A 514 -27.36 71.65 25.17
N GLN A 515 -26.21 71.83 24.51
CA GLN A 515 -25.58 73.14 24.34
C GLN A 515 -26.45 74.12 23.52
N LYS A 516 -27.06 73.66 22.43
CA LYS A 516 -28.03 74.47 21.65
C LYS A 516 -29.26 74.83 22.48
N GLU A 517 -29.75 73.92 23.30
CA GLU A 517 -30.88 74.16 24.21
C GLU A 517 -30.51 75.14 25.32
N ILE A 518 -29.31 75.03 25.91
CA ILE A 518 -28.74 75.99 26.87
C ILE A 518 -28.60 77.37 26.22
N LEU A 519 -28.07 77.46 24.99
CA LEU A 519 -27.98 78.72 24.23
C LEU A 519 -29.37 79.33 23.97
N ARG A 520 -30.38 78.52 23.63
CA ARG A 520 -31.77 79.00 23.50
C ARG A 520 -32.34 79.50 24.82
N ILE A 521 -32.04 78.83 25.93
CA ILE A 521 -32.45 79.24 27.28
C ILE A 521 -31.74 80.55 27.67
N GLN A 522 -30.45 80.68 27.38
CA GLN A 522 -29.66 81.89 27.58
C GLN A 522 -30.07 83.05 26.65
N GLN A 523 -30.65 82.79 25.49
CA GLN A 523 -31.26 83.83 24.64
C GLN A 523 -32.66 84.24 25.13
N ARG A 524 -33.42 83.33 25.76
CA ARG A 524 -34.71 83.63 26.40
C ARG A 524 -34.55 84.37 27.73
N GLN A 525 -33.43 84.20 28.41
CA GLN A 525 -33.04 85.00 29.56
C GLN A 525 -32.09 86.10 29.08
N GLY A 526 -32.59 87.30 28.78
CA GLY A 526 -31.75 88.45 28.42
C GLY A 526 -30.59 88.67 29.41
N PRO A 527 -29.52 89.40 29.04
CA PRO A 527 -28.25 89.43 29.78
C PRO A 527 -28.50 89.69 31.26
N ILE A 528 -27.96 88.80 32.11
CA ILE A 528 -27.98 88.93 33.57
C ILE A 528 -27.36 90.28 33.89
N ARG A 529 -28.20 91.26 34.23
CA ARG A 529 -27.74 92.53 34.78
C ARG A 529 -27.08 92.23 36.12
N PRO A 530 -25.85 92.71 36.38
CA PRO A 530 -25.26 92.59 37.70
C PRO A 530 -26.14 93.35 38.71
N PRO A 531 -26.18 92.92 39.99
CA PRO A 531 -27.06 93.54 40.97
C PRO A 531 -26.62 94.99 41.19
N ARG A 532 -27.54 95.93 40.94
CA ARG A 532 -27.39 97.33 41.34
C ARG A 532 -27.34 97.37 42.87
N SER A 533 -26.20 97.75 43.41
CA SER A 533 -26.06 98.23 44.79
C SER A 533 -27.08 99.34 45.04
N ARG A 534 -28.01 99.09 45.97
CA ARG A 534 -28.85 100.14 46.57
C ARG A 534 -28.02 100.80 47.66
N LEU A 535 -27.52 101.99 47.35
CA LEU A 535 -27.24 103.05 48.31
C LEU A 535 -28.53 103.87 48.50
N TYR A 536 -29.03 103.91 49.72
CA TYR A 536 -29.98 104.86 50.35
C TYR A 536 -29.88 104.52 51.86
N LEU A 537 -29.47 105.38 52.81
CA LEU A 537 -30.00 106.72 53.17
C LEU A 537 -31.51 106.82 53.05
#